data_AF-A0A944V7E3-F1
#
_entry.id   AF-A0A944V7E3-F1
#
_cell.length_a   1.000
_cell.length_b   1.000
_cell.length_c   1.000
_cell.angle_alpha   90.00
_cell.angle_beta   90.00
_cell.angle_gamma   90.00
#
_symmetry.space_group_name_H-M   'P 1'
#
loop_
_entity.id
_entity.type
_entity.pdbx_description
1 polymer ?
#
loop_
_entity_poly.entity_id
_entity_poly.type
_entity_poly.pdbx_seq_one_letter_code
_entity_poly.pdbx_strand_id
1 'polypeptide(L)'
;VFYDKPLIKFERLLETYIASAPRGFSSFLSAMPVWLKEKLYLKSVLKKELMRLGECSKGELPTLLFAGHHQSHAASAFFPSPFESAAILCMDGVGEWATTTTWMGEGNRIQPLWQIDFPHSLGLLYSAFTYFTGFKVNSGEYKLMGLAPYGEPRYADLIREHLIDIKADGTFRLQMDYFDYATGLKMTNERFSELFGRPARAPESPLTQQEMDIAASIQQVTEDVVLRVASTLYRETGSPNLCLAGGVALNCVANGRLQREGPFEKIWIQPAAGDAGGALGCALAAWHEYADHPRQPRGKRDHMRGGYLGPRYSMPSVRESLTELGACFEELDDQALFARSAALLDANNVLGWFQGSMEFGPRALGARSIIGDARSKSMQSVMNLKIKYRESFRPFAPAVLAEYVSEYFDQEEESPYMLIVSEVKPEHRITPDPSVQDAFGLDRLNQQRSDIPAVTHVDYTARIQSVHHDTNPRFHALLSEFHRQTGCPVLVNTSFNVRGEPIVCTPEDAYRCFMRTEMDYLVIENCLLAKSDQPAWEETANWQQEFELD
;
A
#
# COMPACT_ATOMS: atom_id res chain seq x y z
N VAL A 1 12.09 19.34 -9.64
CA VAL A 1 10.64 19.65 -9.74
C VAL A 1 9.99 19.29 -8.41
N PHE A 2 8.93 19.98 -8.01
CA PHE A 2 8.17 19.71 -6.79
C PHE A 2 6.70 19.45 -7.15
N TYR A 3 6.05 18.47 -6.52
CA TYR A 3 4.77 17.90 -6.98
C TYR A 3 3.52 18.59 -6.42
N ASP A 4 3.66 19.73 -5.77
CA ASP A 4 2.54 20.44 -5.12
C ASP A 4 2.71 21.95 -5.29
N LYS A 5 1.62 22.69 -5.48
CA LYS A 5 1.62 24.15 -5.64
C LYS A 5 1.21 24.85 -4.33
N PRO A 6 2.16 25.42 -3.55
CA PRO A 6 1.86 25.94 -2.22
C PRO A 6 0.82 27.06 -2.20
N LEU A 7 0.79 27.93 -3.22
CA LEU A 7 -0.17 29.04 -3.26
C LEU A 7 -1.62 28.55 -3.40
N ILE A 8 -1.85 27.54 -4.23
CA ILE A 8 -3.20 26.98 -4.45
C ILE A 8 -3.66 26.22 -3.19
N LYS A 9 -2.76 25.45 -2.57
CA LYS A 9 -3.06 24.79 -1.30
C LYS A 9 -3.35 25.79 -0.17
N PHE A 10 -2.64 26.91 -0.14
CA PHE A 10 -2.90 27.99 0.82
C PHE A 10 -4.27 28.64 0.58
N GLU A 11 -4.61 28.93 -0.68
CA GLU A 11 -5.92 29.43 -1.09
C GLU A 11 -7.05 28.52 -0.59
N ARG A 12 -6.95 27.19 -0.81
CA ARG A 12 -7.92 26.23 -0.28
C ARG A 12 -8.12 26.35 1.22
N LEU A 13 -7.03 26.38 1.99
CA LEU A 13 -7.13 26.44 3.44
C LEU A 13 -7.83 27.73 3.88
N LEU A 14 -7.46 28.86 3.29
CA LEU A 14 -8.07 30.15 3.59
C LEU A 14 -9.57 30.14 3.26
N GLU A 15 -9.95 29.70 2.06
CA GLU A 15 -11.35 29.61 1.64
C GLU A 15 -12.16 28.65 2.51
N THR A 16 -11.59 27.51 2.88
CA THR A 16 -12.23 26.53 3.77
C THR A 16 -12.55 27.15 5.13
N TYR A 17 -11.61 27.88 5.72
CA TYR A 17 -11.81 28.54 7.01
C TYR A 17 -12.79 29.72 6.93
N ILE A 18 -12.77 30.50 5.84
CA ILE A 18 -13.72 31.59 5.62
C ILE A 18 -15.14 31.04 5.43
N ALA A 19 -15.32 30.03 4.58
CA ALA A 19 -16.61 29.42 4.29
C ALA A 19 -17.24 28.76 5.53
N SER A 20 -16.42 28.35 6.50
CA SER A 20 -16.86 27.66 7.70
C SER A 20 -16.98 28.55 8.94
N ALA A 21 -16.66 29.84 8.82
CA ALA A 21 -16.62 30.75 9.95
C ALA A 21 -18.00 30.85 10.66
N PRO A 22 -18.03 30.88 12.01
CA PRO A 22 -16.89 30.95 12.93
C PRO A 22 -16.28 29.57 13.30
N ARG A 23 -16.79 28.46 12.76
CA ARG A 23 -16.23 27.12 13.01
C ARG A 23 -14.83 27.01 12.38
N GLY A 24 -13.95 26.27 13.04
CA GLY A 24 -12.58 26.05 12.57
C GLY A 24 -11.56 27.15 12.91
N PHE A 25 -11.93 28.19 13.69
CA PHE A 25 -11.01 29.24 14.11
C PHE A 25 -9.77 28.72 14.88
N SER A 26 -9.94 27.70 15.72
CA SER A 26 -8.81 27.06 16.43
C SER A 26 -7.83 26.39 15.46
N SER A 27 -8.36 25.66 14.46
CA SER A 27 -7.56 25.03 13.41
C SER A 27 -6.85 26.09 12.56
N PHE A 28 -7.54 27.18 12.21
CA PHE A 28 -6.95 28.33 11.53
C PHE A 28 -5.78 28.95 12.32
N LEU A 29 -5.94 29.20 13.62
CA LEU A 29 -4.89 29.78 14.47
C LEU A 29 -3.66 28.87 14.58
N SER A 30 -3.86 27.56 14.46
CA SER A 30 -2.78 26.57 14.47
C SER A 30 -2.06 26.48 13.12
N ALA A 31 -2.83 26.48 12.03
CA ALA A 31 -2.30 26.25 10.68
C ALA A 31 -1.69 27.51 10.03
N MET A 32 -2.35 28.66 10.12
CA MET A 32 -1.96 29.86 9.38
C MET A 32 -0.56 30.40 9.70
N PRO A 33 -0.09 30.40 10.96
CA PRO A 33 1.28 30.85 11.26
C PRO A 33 2.36 30.04 10.54
N VAL A 34 2.17 28.71 10.42
CA VAL A 34 3.11 27.82 9.69
C VAL A 34 3.10 28.15 8.19
N TRP A 35 1.92 28.37 7.64
CA TRP A 35 1.77 28.71 6.22
C TRP A 35 2.41 30.05 5.87
N LEU A 36 2.14 31.09 6.67
CA LEU A 36 2.64 32.44 6.45
C LEU A 36 4.16 32.56 6.66
N LYS A 37 4.77 31.75 7.53
CA LYS A 37 6.22 31.80 7.81
C LYS A 37 7.05 30.91 6.90
N GLU A 38 6.56 29.72 6.57
CA GLU A 38 7.38 28.68 5.93
C GLU A 38 6.82 28.26 4.57
N LYS A 39 5.57 27.79 4.52
CA LYS A 39 5.04 27.09 3.33
C LYS A 39 4.86 28.01 2.13
N LEU A 40 4.49 29.28 2.33
CA LEU A 40 4.45 30.27 1.23
C LEU A 40 5.84 30.59 0.66
N TYR A 41 6.90 30.44 1.46
CA TYR A 41 8.29 30.66 1.04
C TYR A 41 8.99 29.37 0.60
N LEU A 42 8.24 28.27 0.38
CA LEU A 42 8.79 26.96 0.07
C LEU A 42 9.73 26.99 -1.15
N LYS A 43 9.42 27.79 -2.19
CA LYS A 43 10.31 27.96 -3.35
C LYS A 43 11.69 28.47 -2.95
N SER A 44 11.77 29.42 -2.01
CA SER A 44 13.04 29.96 -1.52
C SER A 44 13.77 28.95 -0.64
N VAL A 45 13.04 28.23 0.21
CA VAL A 45 13.59 27.15 1.06
C VAL A 45 14.19 26.04 0.19
N LEU A 46 13.43 25.52 -0.78
CA LEU A 46 13.90 24.48 -1.70
C LEU A 46 15.16 24.91 -2.45
N LYS A 47 15.21 26.15 -2.97
CA LYS A 47 16.41 26.64 -3.64
C LYS A 47 17.61 26.67 -2.71
N LYS A 48 17.44 27.15 -1.47
CA LYS A 48 18.52 27.21 -0.48
C LYS A 48 19.06 25.82 -0.14
N GLU A 49 18.17 24.87 0.16
CA GLU A 49 18.59 23.52 0.53
C GLU A 49 19.17 22.76 -0.67
N LEU A 50 18.65 22.93 -1.88
CA LEU A 50 19.22 22.32 -3.09
C LEU A 50 20.61 22.89 -3.43
N MET A 51 20.84 24.20 -3.26
CA MET A 51 22.17 24.79 -3.42
C MET A 51 23.16 24.22 -2.41
N ARG A 52 22.72 24.02 -1.15
CA ARG A 52 23.55 23.40 -0.11
C ARG A 52 23.89 21.95 -0.44
N LEU A 53 22.91 21.15 -0.87
CA LEU A 53 23.10 19.75 -1.22
C LEU A 53 23.95 19.56 -2.48
N GLY A 54 23.77 20.42 -3.48
CA GLY A 54 24.53 20.39 -4.73
C GLY A 54 25.86 21.14 -4.69
N GLU A 55 26.23 21.71 -3.54
CA GLU A 55 27.42 22.56 -3.36
C GLU A 55 27.59 23.62 -4.46
N CYS A 56 26.48 24.26 -4.87
CA CYS A 56 26.44 25.14 -6.03
C CYS A 56 25.87 26.53 -5.73
N SER A 57 26.19 27.49 -6.58
CA SER A 57 25.66 28.85 -6.50
C SER A 57 24.26 28.95 -7.11
N LYS A 58 23.57 30.07 -6.82
CA LYS A 58 22.22 30.35 -7.34
C LYS A 58 22.15 30.35 -8.87
N GLY A 59 23.24 30.72 -9.55
CA GLY A 59 23.31 30.75 -11.02
C GLY A 59 23.45 29.37 -11.65
N GLU A 60 23.94 28.39 -10.89
CA GLU A 60 24.15 27.01 -11.34
C GLU A 60 22.96 26.12 -11.03
N LEU A 61 22.06 26.55 -10.12
CA LEU A 61 20.89 25.80 -9.75
C LEU A 61 19.91 25.69 -10.94
N PRO A 62 19.51 24.46 -11.35
CA PRO A 62 18.53 24.27 -12.40
C PRO A 62 17.19 24.95 -12.10
N THR A 63 16.42 25.22 -13.15
CA THR A 63 15.09 25.80 -13.01
C THR A 63 14.20 24.91 -12.14
N LEU A 64 13.75 25.45 -11.00
CA LEU A 64 12.82 24.76 -10.11
C LEU A 64 11.39 24.86 -10.66
N LEU A 65 10.89 23.72 -11.15
CA LEU A 65 9.52 23.53 -11.64
C LEU A 65 8.58 23.05 -10.53
N PHE A 66 7.29 23.34 -10.69
CA PHE A 66 6.20 22.90 -9.81
C PHE A 66 5.08 22.26 -10.64
N ALA A 67 4.73 21.01 -10.35
CA ALA A 67 3.59 20.31 -10.95
C ALA A 67 2.40 20.33 -9.97
N GLY A 68 1.18 20.07 -10.47
CA GLY A 68 0.03 19.87 -9.58
C GLY A 68 0.08 18.51 -8.87
N HIS A 69 -0.52 18.38 -7.69
CA HIS A 69 -0.52 17.12 -6.92
C HIS A 69 -1.17 15.97 -7.68
N HIS A 70 -2.40 16.17 -8.15
CA HIS A 70 -3.12 15.16 -8.92
C HIS A 70 -2.55 14.96 -10.34
N GLN A 71 -1.96 15.99 -10.95
CA GLN A 71 -1.19 15.82 -12.19
C GLN A 71 0.00 14.89 -11.96
N SER A 72 0.67 15.02 -10.81
CA SER A 72 1.79 14.15 -10.45
C SER A 72 1.33 12.71 -10.20
N HIS A 73 0.18 12.48 -9.58
CA HIS A 73 -0.43 11.13 -9.53
C HIS A 73 -0.76 10.58 -10.92
N ALA A 74 -1.38 11.38 -11.78
CA ALA A 74 -1.74 10.94 -13.12
C ALA A 74 -0.49 10.60 -13.96
N ALA A 75 0.54 11.44 -13.88
CA ALA A 75 1.82 11.24 -14.54
C ALA A 75 2.58 10.03 -13.98
N SER A 76 2.55 9.82 -12.66
CA SER A 76 3.19 8.66 -12.03
C SER A 76 2.50 7.38 -12.43
N ALA A 77 1.22 7.40 -12.79
CA ALA A 77 0.56 6.20 -13.28
C ALA A 77 0.68 6.01 -14.79
N PHE A 78 0.37 7.02 -15.58
CA PHE A 78 0.37 6.89 -17.03
C PHE A 78 1.77 6.65 -17.56
N PHE A 79 2.75 7.53 -17.35
CA PHE A 79 4.04 7.46 -18.03
C PHE A 79 4.84 6.16 -17.85
N PRO A 80 4.86 5.51 -16.67
CA PRO A 80 5.52 4.22 -16.54
C PRO A 80 4.67 3.03 -16.97
N SER A 81 3.37 3.21 -17.23
CA SER A 81 2.47 2.11 -17.61
C SER A 81 2.88 1.45 -18.95
N PRO A 82 2.39 0.23 -19.21
CA PRO A 82 2.62 -0.44 -20.49
C PRO A 82 1.81 0.14 -21.66
N PHE A 83 0.88 1.07 -21.41
CA PHE A 83 -0.12 1.48 -22.38
C PHE A 83 0.32 2.68 -23.24
N GLU A 84 0.02 2.63 -24.54
CA GLU A 84 0.17 3.77 -25.46
C GLU A 84 -0.85 4.88 -25.17
N SER A 85 -2.09 4.47 -24.87
CA SER A 85 -3.19 5.33 -24.42
C SER A 85 -3.95 4.68 -23.28
N ALA A 86 -4.36 5.49 -22.30
CA ALA A 86 -5.15 5.02 -21.17
C ALA A 86 -5.99 6.15 -20.58
N ALA A 87 -7.18 5.79 -20.12
CA ALA A 87 -7.88 6.60 -19.14
C ALA A 87 -7.13 6.54 -17.81
N ILE A 88 -7.16 7.61 -17.03
CA ILE A 88 -6.43 7.71 -15.76
C ILE A 88 -7.41 8.18 -14.69
N LEU A 89 -7.50 7.44 -13.59
CA LEU A 89 -8.32 7.78 -12.43
C LEU A 89 -7.41 7.93 -11.20
N CYS A 90 -7.33 9.14 -10.67
CA CYS A 90 -6.64 9.42 -9.42
C CYS A 90 -7.65 9.68 -8.31
N MET A 91 -7.57 8.95 -7.20
CA MET A 91 -8.44 9.09 -6.04
C MET A 91 -7.60 9.16 -4.77
N ASP A 92 -7.66 10.29 -4.07
CA ASP A 92 -6.76 10.59 -2.97
C ASP A 92 -7.49 11.29 -1.80
N GLY A 93 -6.79 11.46 -0.68
CA GLY A 93 -7.31 12.24 0.46
C GLY A 93 -7.58 13.68 0.05
N VAL A 94 -6.54 14.44 -0.26
CA VAL A 94 -6.63 15.82 -0.77
C VAL A 94 -5.30 16.29 -1.38
N GLY A 95 -5.34 16.86 -2.58
CA GLY A 95 -4.24 17.59 -3.17
C GLY A 95 -4.23 19.07 -2.78
N GLU A 96 -4.10 19.96 -3.77
CA GLU A 96 -4.31 21.39 -3.56
C GLU A 96 -5.79 21.71 -3.34
N TRP A 97 -6.66 21.15 -4.20
CA TRP A 97 -8.12 21.22 -4.14
C TRP A 97 -8.74 19.87 -4.46
N ALA A 98 -8.29 19.25 -5.54
CA ALA A 98 -8.85 17.99 -6.00
C ALA A 98 -8.67 16.87 -4.98
N THR A 99 -9.65 15.96 -4.96
CA THR A 99 -9.68 14.71 -4.19
C THR A 99 -9.86 13.53 -5.13
N THR A 100 -10.49 13.76 -6.29
CA THR A 100 -10.59 12.81 -7.40
C THR A 100 -10.36 13.56 -8.69
N THR A 101 -9.57 13.01 -9.61
CA THR A 101 -9.36 13.58 -10.95
C THR A 101 -9.35 12.49 -11.99
N THR A 102 -9.90 12.79 -13.17
CA THR A 102 -9.79 11.93 -14.35
C THR A 102 -8.99 12.62 -15.44
N TRP A 103 -8.25 11.81 -16.19
CA TRP A 103 -7.39 12.27 -17.27
C TRP A 103 -7.42 11.28 -18.44
N MET A 104 -7.04 11.76 -19.61
CA MET A 104 -6.71 10.93 -20.77
C MET A 104 -5.20 11.05 -21.02
N GLY A 105 -4.50 9.92 -21.03
CA GLY A 105 -3.09 9.84 -21.37
C GLY A 105 -2.92 9.32 -22.79
N GLU A 106 -2.16 10.04 -23.62
CA GLU A 106 -1.80 9.62 -24.98
C GLU A 106 -0.37 10.08 -25.31
N GLY A 107 0.47 9.14 -25.74
CA GLY A 107 1.87 9.43 -26.07
C GLY A 107 2.63 10.02 -24.88
N ASN A 108 3.17 11.23 -25.04
CA ASN A 108 3.94 11.93 -24.01
C ASN A 108 3.13 13.00 -23.25
N ARG A 109 1.79 12.98 -23.30
CA ARG A 109 0.93 13.97 -22.63
C ARG A 109 -0.18 13.33 -21.80
N ILE A 110 -0.62 14.05 -20.78
CA ILE A 110 -1.84 13.76 -20.04
C ILE A 110 -2.77 14.98 -20.09
N GLN A 111 -4.05 14.76 -20.35
CA GLN A 111 -5.06 15.82 -20.46
C GLN A 111 -6.10 15.66 -19.37
N PRO A 112 -6.37 16.67 -18.54
CA PRO A 112 -7.40 16.59 -17.51
C PRO A 112 -8.80 16.57 -18.16
N LEU A 113 -9.70 15.77 -17.61
CA LEU A 113 -11.09 15.70 -18.05
C LEU A 113 -12.00 16.42 -17.03
N TRP A 114 -12.01 15.96 -15.79
CA TRP A 114 -12.78 16.57 -14.70
C TRP A 114 -12.20 16.21 -13.33
N GLN A 115 -12.68 16.89 -12.29
CA GLN A 115 -12.28 16.65 -10.91
C GLN A 115 -13.44 16.80 -9.93
N ILE A 116 -13.29 16.16 -8.77
CA ILE A 116 -14.08 16.41 -7.56
C ILE A 116 -13.16 17.13 -6.58
N ASP A 117 -13.67 18.22 -6.00
CA ASP A 117 -12.91 19.06 -5.09
C ASP A 117 -13.21 18.75 -3.63
N PHE A 118 -12.23 19.07 -2.80
CA PHE A 118 -12.36 19.15 -1.36
C PHE A 118 -13.57 20.06 -0.99
N PRO A 119 -14.42 19.65 -0.04
CA PRO A 119 -14.18 18.61 0.97
C PRO A 119 -14.64 17.19 0.58
N HIS A 120 -15.12 16.96 -0.64
CA HIS A 120 -15.72 15.67 -1.00
C HIS A 120 -14.65 14.69 -1.45
N SER A 121 -14.18 13.81 -0.56
CA SER A 121 -13.14 12.83 -0.85
C SER A 121 -13.56 11.42 -0.46
N LEU A 122 -13.43 10.48 -1.39
CA LEU A 122 -13.60 9.05 -1.10
C LEU A 122 -12.53 8.56 -0.12
N GLY A 123 -11.31 9.08 -0.22
CA GLY A 123 -10.22 8.81 0.72
C GLY A 123 -10.55 9.29 2.12
N LEU A 124 -11.01 10.54 2.28
CA LEU A 124 -11.38 11.08 3.60
C LEU A 124 -12.63 10.42 4.17
N LEU A 125 -13.57 9.97 3.34
CA LEU A 125 -14.69 9.13 3.78
C LEU A 125 -14.17 7.82 4.39
N TYR A 126 -13.29 7.10 3.70
CA TYR A 126 -12.70 5.86 4.21
C TYR A 126 -11.85 6.10 5.48
N SER A 127 -11.08 7.17 5.53
CA SER A 127 -10.33 7.58 6.73
C SER A 127 -11.24 7.97 7.90
N ALA A 128 -12.44 8.50 7.64
CA ALA A 128 -13.42 8.78 8.71
C ALA A 128 -13.92 7.49 9.38
N PHE A 129 -14.15 6.43 8.61
CA PHE A 129 -14.46 5.11 9.17
C PHE A 129 -13.25 4.45 9.84
N THR A 130 -12.05 4.67 9.31
CA THR A 130 -10.79 4.22 9.93
C THR A 130 -10.65 4.83 11.33
N TYR A 131 -10.86 6.15 11.43
CA TYR A 131 -10.89 6.86 12.71
C TYR A 131 -12.03 6.38 13.63
N PHE A 132 -13.25 6.26 13.11
CA PHE A 132 -14.42 5.88 13.91
C PHE A 132 -14.32 4.47 14.48
N THR A 133 -13.70 3.57 13.72
CA THR A 133 -13.38 2.22 14.18
C THR A 133 -12.14 2.18 15.05
N GLY A 134 -11.51 3.30 15.41
CA GLY A 134 -10.42 3.36 16.39
C GLY A 134 -9.03 3.03 15.84
N PHE A 135 -8.85 3.05 14.52
CA PHE A 135 -7.54 2.92 13.88
C PHE A 135 -6.95 4.30 13.55
N LYS A 136 -5.62 4.39 13.45
CA LYS A 136 -4.93 5.63 13.12
C LYS A 136 -5.14 6.04 11.66
N VAL A 137 -5.41 7.31 11.41
CA VAL A 137 -5.58 7.84 10.05
C VAL A 137 -4.22 7.96 9.35
N ASN A 138 -4.19 7.71 8.04
CA ASN A 138 -3.00 7.64 7.17
C ASN A 138 -2.10 6.41 7.37
N SER A 139 -2.42 5.53 8.32
CA SER A 139 -1.71 4.27 8.55
C SER A 139 -2.61 3.09 8.92
N GLY A 140 -3.90 3.32 9.17
CA GLY A 140 -4.87 2.31 9.62
C GLY A 140 -5.86 1.87 8.56
N GLU A 141 -5.91 2.54 7.40
CA GLU A 141 -6.88 2.26 6.33
C GLU A 141 -6.74 0.81 5.83
N TYR A 142 -5.52 0.28 5.73
CA TYR A 142 -5.32 -1.12 5.34
C TYR A 142 -5.80 -2.11 6.43
N LYS A 143 -5.87 -1.70 7.70
CA LYS A 143 -6.41 -2.53 8.78
C LYS A 143 -7.93 -2.60 8.67
N LEU A 144 -8.57 -1.46 8.40
CA LEU A 144 -10.01 -1.42 8.12
C LEU A 144 -10.35 -2.31 6.92
N MET A 145 -9.57 -2.22 5.85
CA MET A 145 -9.71 -3.08 4.67
C MET A 145 -9.55 -4.57 5.03
N GLY A 146 -8.56 -4.93 5.84
CA GLY A 146 -8.36 -6.32 6.29
C GLY A 146 -9.43 -6.82 7.27
N LEU A 147 -10.12 -5.91 7.96
CA LEU A 147 -11.21 -6.25 8.88
C LEU A 147 -12.53 -6.53 8.15
N ALA A 148 -12.72 -5.95 6.96
CA ALA A 148 -13.98 -6.02 6.22
C ALA A 148 -14.51 -7.46 5.98
N PRO A 149 -13.70 -8.47 5.64
CA PRO A 149 -14.22 -9.82 5.37
C PRO A 149 -14.73 -10.59 6.61
N TYR A 150 -14.54 -10.04 7.80
CA TYR A 150 -15.09 -10.59 9.05
C TYR A 150 -16.50 -10.07 9.34
N GLY A 151 -16.96 -9.06 8.59
CA GLY A 151 -18.25 -8.42 8.76
C GLY A 151 -19.28 -8.77 7.71
N GLU A 152 -20.51 -8.33 7.95
CA GLU A 152 -21.56 -8.22 6.95
C GLU A 152 -21.84 -6.73 6.65
N PRO A 153 -22.14 -6.34 5.40
CA PRO A 153 -22.31 -4.94 5.01
C PRO A 153 -23.66 -4.33 5.46
N ARG A 154 -24.01 -4.50 6.74
CA ARG A 154 -25.31 -4.12 7.34
C ARG A 154 -25.57 -2.62 7.37
N TYR A 155 -24.53 -1.80 7.31
CA TYR A 155 -24.61 -0.35 7.33
C TYR A 155 -24.43 0.28 5.95
N ALA A 156 -24.29 -0.51 4.88
CA ALA A 156 -23.98 0.04 3.56
C ALA A 156 -25.08 0.99 3.05
N ASP A 157 -26.36 0.62 3.26
CA ASP A 157 -27.49 1.48 2.88
C ASP A 157 -27.56 2.73 3.75
N LEU A 158 -27.34 2.61 5.06
CA LEU A 158 -27.25 3.76 5.97
C LEU A 158 -26.18 4.78 5.51
N ILE A 159 -25.03 4.29 5.06
CA ILE A 159 -23.94 5.13 4.51
C ILE A 159 -24.40 5.84 3.23
N ARG A 160 -25.00 5.10 2.28
CA ARG A 160 -25.50 5.66 1.00
C ARG A 160 -26.64 6.66 1.21
N GLU A 161 -27.48 6.48 2.22
CA GLU A 161 -28.61 7.37 2.50
C GLU A 161 -28.18 8.66 3.21
N HIS A 162 -27.22 8.58 4.14
CA HIS A 162 -26.92 9.69 5.05
C HIS A 162 -25.57 10.37 4.86
N LEU A 163 -24.56 9.68 4.31
CA LEU A 163 -23.18 10.19 4.31
C LEU A 163 -22.67 10.59 2.92
N ILE A 164 -23.14 9.92 1.87
CA ILE A 164 -22.65 10.13 0.51
C ILE A 164 -23.79 10.09 -0.51
N ASP A 165 -23.93 11.18 -1.28
CA ASP A 165 -24.85 11.30 -2.39
C ASP A 165 -24.12 10.93 -3.70
N ILE A 166 -24.25 9.67 -4.11
CA ILE A 166 -23.61 9.11 -5.32
C ILE A 166 -24.53 9.29 -6.52
N LYS A 167 -24.05 9.98 -7.56
CA LYS A 167 -24.77 10.21 -8.81
C LYS A 167 -24.69 9.02 -9.77
N ALA A 168 -25.50 9.07 -10.83
CA ALA A 168 -25.55 8.02 -11.84
C ALA A 168 -24.22 7.86 -12.59
N ASP A 169 -23.46 8.95 -12.74
CA ASP A 169 -22.13 8.97 -13.33
C ASP A 169 -21.01 8.58 -12.33
N GLY A 170 -21.35 8.29 -11.07
CA GLY A 170 -20.39 7.94 -10.02
C GLY A 170 -19.75 9.14 -9.33
N THR A 171 -19.95 10.36 -9.82
CA THR A 171 -19.59 11.56 -9.05
C THR A 171 -20.38 11.61 -7.75
N PHE A 172 -19.84 12.25 -6.73
CA PHE A 172 -20.45 12.23 -5.41
C PHE A 172 -20.23 13.52 -4.64
N ARG A 173 -21.11 13.74 -3.65
CA ARG A 173 -20.91 14.73 -2.58
C ARG A 173 -21.09 14.06 -1.23
N LEU A 174 -20.28 14.47 -0.28
CA LEU A 174 -20.38 14.04 1.11
C LEU A 174 -21.28 14.98 1.90
N GLN A 175 -22.07 14.41 2.82
CA GLN A 175 -22.89 15.18 3.74
C GLN A 175 -22.03 15.71 4.88
N MET A 176 -21.48 16.91 4.67
CA MET A 176 -20.42 17.48 5.51
C MET A 176 -20.81 17.70 6.98
N ASP A 177 -22.10 17.74 7.29
CA ASP A 177 -22.62 17.84 8.65
C ASP A 177 -22.20 16.67 9.57
N TYR A 178 -21.80 15.53 9.01
CA TYR A 178 -21.34 14.36 9.77
C TYR A 178 -19.81 14.30 9.97
N PHE A 179 -19.07 15.23 9.36
CA PHE A 179 -17.61 15.19 9.34
C PHE A 179 -17.02 16.41 10.03
N ASP A 180 -15.83 16.24 10.61
CA ASP A 180 -15.10 17.31 11.29
C ASP A 180 -13.78 17.66 10.59
N TYR A 181 -13.27 16.82 9.68
CA TYR A 181 -11.94 16.99 9.06
C TYR A 181 -11.77 18.29 8.26
N ALA A 182 -12.88 18.93 7.85
CA ALA A 182 -12.83 20.18 7.13
C ALA A 182 -12.49 21.38 8.03
N THR A 183 -12.78 21.30 9.33
CA THR A 183 -12.71 22.48 10.23
C THR A 183 -12.13 22.17 11.61
N GLY A 184 -12.31 20.96 12.11
CA GLY A 184 -11.81 20.52 13.40
C GLY A 184 -10.48 19.77 13.31
N LEU A 185 -10.23 18.98 14.36
CA LEU A 185 -8.99 18.21 14.56
C LEU A 185 -9.22 16.70 14.50
N LYS A 186 -10.46 16.28 14.20
CA LYS A 186 -10.91 14.89 14.13
C LYS A 186 -11.54 14.61 12.76
N MET A 187 -11.77 13.34 12.44
CA MET A 187 -12.45 12.98 11.19
C MET A 187 -13.98 13.06 11.28
N THR A 188 -14.55 12.60 12.39
CA THR A 188 -16.00 12.50 12.62
C THR A 188 -16.45 13.34 13.81
N ASN A 189 -17.77 13.57 13.92
CA ASN A 189 -18.39 14.37 14.98
C ASN A 189 -19.52 13.61 15.72
N GLU A 190 -20.28 14.32 16.55
CA GLU A 190 -21.41 13.76 17.33
C GLU A 190 -22.51 13.20 16.44
N ARG A 191 -22.88 13.86 15.32
CA ARG A 191 -23.90 13.34 14.40
C ARG A 191 -23.50 12.02 13.77
N PHE A 192 -22.21 11.84 13.47
CA PHE A 192 -21.69 10.55 13.02
C PHE A 192 -21.85 9.50 14.11
N SER A 193 -21.55 9.86 15.35
CA SER A 193 -21.69 8.96 16.50
C SER A 193 -23.15 8.56 16.73
N GLU A 194 -24.08 9.51 16.63
CA GLU A 194 -25.52 9.28 16.71
C GLU A 194 -26.01 8.37 15.59
N LEU A 195 -25.54 8.58 14.35
CA LEU A 195 -25.93 7.76 13.18
C LEU A 195 -25.60 6.27 13.38
N PHE A 196 -24.46 5.97 14.00
CA PHE A 196 -24.05 4.58 14.31
C PHE A 196 -24.39 4.14 15.73
N GLY A 197 -25.10 4.99 16.50
CA GLY A 197 -25.58 4.69 17.85
C GLY A 197 -24.49 4.58 18.92
N ARG A 198 -23.27 5.09 18.67
CA ARG A 198 -22.13 4.98 19.60
C ARG A 198 -21.01 6.00 19.29
N PRO A 199 -20.17 6.35 20.28
CA PRO A 199 -18.95 7.12 20.01
C PRO A 199 -17.92 6.31 19.22
N ALA A 200 -16.94 7.01 18.65
CA ALA A 200 -15.77 6.36 18.03
C ALA A 200 -15.07 5.41 19.01
N ARG A 201 -14.63 4.26 18.50
CA ARG A 201 -13.91 3.24 19.28
C ARG A 201 -12.59 3.82 19.81
N ALA A 202 -12.28 3.58 21.08
CA ALA A 202 -10.98 3.93 21.62
C ALA A 202 -9.86 3.07 20.98
N PRO A 203 -8.69 3.64 20.63
CA PRO A 203 -7.57 2.87 20.11
C PRO A 203 -7.18 1.70 21.01
N GLU A 204 -6.68 0.61 20.41
CA GLU A 204 -6.29 -0.64 21.08
C GLU A 204 -7.38 -1.34 21.92
N SER A 205 -8.61 -0.84 21.95
CA SER A 205 -9.72 -1.54 22.60
C SER A 205 -10.19 -2.75 21.78
N PRO A 206 -10.80 -3.79 22.39
CA PRO A 206 -11.23 -5.00 21.67
C PRO A 206 -12.14 -4.69 20.47
N LEU A 207 -11.92 -5.39 19.36
CA LEU A 207 -12.78 -5.33 18.19
C LEU A 207 -14.05 -6.16 18.43
N THR A 208 -15.19 -5.64 17.97
CA THR A 208 -16.49 -6.33 18.01
C THR A 208 -17.02 -6.56 16.60
N GLN A 209 -18.12 -7.32 16.49
CA GLN A 209 -18.80 -7.50 15.19
C GLN A 209 -19.23 -6.17 14.58
N GLN A 210 -19.57 -5.17 15.39
CA GLN A 210 -20.01 -3.89 14.87
C GLN A 210 -18.89 -3.19 14.09
N GLU A 211 -17.64 -3.22 14.55
CA GLU A 211 -16.50 -2.71 13.75
C GLU A 211 -16.33 -3.48 12.44
N MET A 212 -16.51 -4.81 12.48
CA MET A 212 -16.40 -5.66 11.29
C MET A 212 -17.49 -5.34 10.27
N ASP A 213 -18.75 -5.22 10.72
CA ASP A 213 -19.89 -4.89 9.87
C ASP A 213 -19.77 -3.47 9.29
N ILE A 214 -19.27 -2.51 10.08
CA ILE A 214 -18.95 -1.15 9.60
C ILE A 214 -17.85 -1.22 8.52
N ALA A 215 -16.78 -1.97 8.76
CA ALA A 215 -15.68 -2.15 7.81
C ALA A 215 -16.17 -2.75 6.49
N ALA A 216 -16.96 -3.83 6.55
CA ALA A 216 -17.59 -4.46 5.39
C ALA A 216 -18.48 -3.47 4.62
N SER A 217 -19.26 -2.66 5.35
CA SER A 217 -20.19 -1.70 4.76
C SER A 217 -19.48 -0.58 3.99
N ILE A 218 -18.49 0.08 4.60
CA ILE A 218 -17.75 1.15 3.91
C ILE A 218 -16.90 0.61 2.76
N GLN A 219 -16.36 -0.61 2.92
CA GLN A 219 -15.62 -1.29 1.86
C GLN A 219 -16.52 -1.51 0.63
N GLN A 220 -17.73 -2.04 0.81
CA GLN A 220 -18.70 -2.21 -0.28
C GLN A 220 -19.08 -0.87 -0.95
N VAL A 221 -19.37 0.17 -0.16
CA VAL A 221 -19.72 1.50 -0.70
C VAL A 221 -18.56 2.10 -1.50
N THR A 222 -17.33 1.94 -1.02
CA THR A 222 -16.13 2.42 -1.72
C THR A 222 -15.97 1.72 -3.06
N GLU A 223 -16.11 0.40 -3.09
CA GLU A 223 -16.04 -0.39 -4.32
C GLU A 223 -17.10 0.03 -5.34
N ASP A 224 -18.34 0.25 -4.91
CA ASP A 224 -19.43 0.68 -5.79
C ASP A 224 -19.15 2.04 -6.44
N VAL A 225 -18.60 2.99 -5.67
CA VAL A 225 -18.21 4.32 -6.17
C VAL A 225 -17.09 4.18 -7.21
N VAL A 226 -16.04 3.42 -6.88
CA VAL A 226 -14.90 3.19 -7.78
C VAL A 226 -15.36 2.57 -9.09
N LEU A 227 -16.18 1.51 -9.04
CA LEU A 227 -16.69 0.82 -10.22
C LEU A 227 -17.56 1.73 -11.08
N ARG A 228 -18.40 2.58 -10.47
CA ARG A 228 -19.28 3.50 -11.20
C ARG A 228 -18.50 4.62 -11.87
N VAL A 229 -17.55 5.24 -11.16
CA VAL A 229 -16.67 6.28 -11.72
C VAL A 229 -15.86 5.71 -12.88
N ALA A 230 -15.25 4.53 -12.71
CA ALA A 230 -14.50 3.86 -13.75
C ALA A 230 -15.39 3.54 -14.97
N SER A 231 -16.63 3.10 -14.74
CA SER A 231 -17.59 2.84 -15.81
C SER A 231 -17.96 4.09 -16.61
N THR A 232 -18.10 5.24 -15.94
CA THR A 232 -18.32 6.53 -16.60
C THR A 232 -17.10 6.94 -17.40
N LEU A 233 -15.91 6.86 -16.81
CA LEU A 233 -14.67 7.20 -17.46
C LEU A 233 -14.43 6.37 -18.73
N TYR A 234 -14.76 5.08 -18.70
CA TYR A 234 -14.73 4.21 -19.88
C TYR A 234 -15.67 4.73 -20.98
N ARG A 235 -16.92 5.10 -20.65
CA ARG A 235 -17.88 5.63 -21.63
C ARG A 235 -17.43 6.98 -22.21
N GLU A 236 -16.79 7.82 -21.42
CA GLU A 236 -16.31 9.14 -21.83
C GLU A 236 -15.07 9.07 -22.73
N THR A 237 -14.16 8.15 -22.44
CA THR A 237 -12.86 8.06 -23.13
C THR A 237 -12.84 7.02 -24.25
N GLY A 238 -13.67 5.98 -24.15
CA GLY A 238 -13.59 4.79 -25.02
C GLY A 238 -12.27 4.02 -24.89
N SER A 239 -11.45 4.31 -23.88
CA SER A 239 -10.15 3.67 -23.69
C SER A 239 -10.33 2.24 -23.15
N PRO A 240 -9.69 1.21 -23.75
CA PRO A 240 -9.70 -0.14 -23.21
C PRO A 240 -8.81 -0.28 -21.97
N ASN A 241 -7.90 0.67 -21.73
CA ASN A 241 -6.94 0.63 -20.63
C ASN A 241 -7.24 1.69 -19.56
N LEU A 242 -7.04 1.32 -18.29
CA LEU A 242 -7.15 2.20 -17.14
C LEU A 242 -5.86 2.25 -16.32
N CYS A 243 -5.41 3.44 -15.98
CA CYS A 243 -4.35 3.69 -15.01
C CYS A 243 -4.92 4.22 -13.69
N LEU A 244 -4.45 3.71 -12.55
CA LEU A 244 -4.92 4.11 -11.21
C LEU A 244 -3.79 4.68 -10.35
N ALA A 245 -4.09 5.78 -9.65
CA ALA A 245 -3.21 6.43 -8.68
C ALA A 245 -3.99 7.11 -7.52
N GLY A 246 -3.27 7.70 -6.58
CA GLY A 246 -3.82 8.29 -5.36
C GLY A 246 -3.96 7.25 -4.24
N GLY A 247 -4.05 7.70 -2.98
CA GLY A 247 -4.06 6.79 -1.83
C GLY A 247 -5.14 5.71 -1.87
N VAL A 248 -6.31 6.00 -2.45
CA VAL A 248 -7.42 5.04 -2.57
C VAL A 248 -7.09 3.91 -3.54
N ALA A 249 -6.22 4.13 -4.53
CA ALA A 249 -5.77 3.09 -5.46
C ALA A 249 -4.92 1.99 -4.79
N LEU A 250 -4.54 2.15 -3.51
CA LEU A 250 -3.94 1.07 -2.70
C LEU A 250 -4.98 0.10 -2.13
N ASN A 251 -6.28 0.37 -2.30
CA ASN A 251 -7.37 -0.53 -1.91
C ASN A 251 -7.46 -1.70 -2.90
N CYS A 252 -6.72 -2.76 -2.60
CA CYS A 252 -6.61 -3.93 -3.47
C CYS A 252 -7.90 -4.73 -3.61
N VAL A 253 -8.84 -4.59 -2.67
CA VAL A 253 -10.18 -5.21 -2.75
C VAL A 253 -11.00 -4.50 -3.83
N ALA A 254 -11.03 -3.16 -3.81
CA ALA A 254 -11.68 -2.37 -4.86
C ALA A 254 -11.04 -2.56 -6.23
N ASN A 255 -9.71 -2.64 -6.30
CA ASN A 255 -9.02 -2.94 -7.55
C ASN A 255 -9.38 -4.33 -8.10
N GLY A 256 -9.44 -5.35 -7.23
CA GLY A 256 -9.82 -6.71 -7.64
C GLY A 256 -11.24 -6.78 -8.19
N ARG A 257 -12.20 -6.11 -7.54
CA ARG A 257 -13.57 -6.01 -8.05
C ARG A 257 -13.62 -5.25 -9.38
N LEU A 258 -12.88 -4.15 -9.49
CA LEU A 258 -12.81 -3.37 -10.73
C LEU A 258 -12.18 -4.17 -11.89
N GLN A 259 -11.18 -5.01 -11.63
CA GLN A 259 -10.60 -5.89 -12.66
C GLN A 259 -11.61 -6.92 -13.17
N ARG A 260 -12.44 -7.50 -12.28
CA ARG A 260 -13.43 -8.52 -12.65
C ARG A 260 -14.70 -7.96 -13.29
N GLU A 261 -15.20 -6.84 -12.77
CA GLU A 261 -16.52 -6.30 -13.11
C GLU A 261 -16.45 -5.02 -13.96
N GLY A 262 -15.29 -4.37 -14.01
CA GLY A 262 -15.09 -3.12 -14.75
C GLY A 262 -15.08 -3.31 -16.26
N PRO A 263 -15.34 -2.25 -17.04
CA PRO A 263 -15.42 -2.35 -18.49
C PRO A 263 -14.05 -2.28 -19.20
N PHE A 264 -12.95 -2.18 -18.45
CA PHE A 264 -11.61 -2.06 -19.02
C PHE A 264 -11.02 -3.44 -19.29
N GLU A 265 -10.35 -3.58 -20.44
CA GLU A 265 -9.63 -4.80 -20.79
C GLU A 265 -8.38 -4.97 -19.93
N LYS A 266 -7.71 -3.87 -19.58
CA LYS A 266 -6.49 -3.88 -18.78
C LYS A 266 -6.46 -2.75 -17.78
N ILE A 267 -5.96 -3.07 -16.59
CA ILE A 267 -5.76 -2.11 -15.51
C ILE A 267 -4.30 -2.11 -15.10
N TRP A 268 -3.73 -0.92 -14.90
CA TRP A 268 -2.41 -0.76 -14.31
C TRP A 268 -2.48 0.20 -13.13
N ILE A 269 -1.95 -0.21 -11.98
CA ILE A 269 -2.00 0.56 -10.74
C ILE A 269 -0.59 0.91 -10.34
N GLN A 270 -0.34 2.18 -10.00
CA GLN A 270 0.99 2.63 -9.55
C GLN A 270 1.39 1.95 -8.22
N PRO A 271 2.50 1.19 -8.16
CA PRO A 271 3.01 0.56 -6.93
C PRO A 271 3.10 1.48 -5.71
N ALA A 272 3.54 2.71 -5.92
CA ALA A 272 3.59 3.77 -4.91
C ALA A 272 2.42 4.75 -5.11
N ALA A 273 1.18 4.26 -5.14
CA ALA A 273 0.01 5.03 -5.62
C ALA A 273 -0.27 6.32 -4.82
N GLY A 274 -0.03 6.30 -3.50
CA GLY A 274 -0.14 7.47 -2.62
C GLY A 274 0.96 8.51 -2.86
N ASP A 275 1.11 9.47 -1.95
CA ASP A 275 1.96 10.67 -2.12
C ASP A 275 3.42 10.39 -2.51
N ALA A 276 3.96 9.24 -2.09
CA ALA A 276 5.32 8.83 -2.47
C ALA A 276 5.51 8.82 -4.00
N GLY A 277 4.50 8.36 -4.76
CA GLY A 277 4.53 8.34 -6.22
C GLY A 277 4.53 9.73 -6.87
N GLY A 278 4.16 10.79 -6.14
CA GLY A 278 4.17 12.17 -6.63
C GLY A 278 5.57 12.64 -7.05
N ALA A 279 6.62 12.21 -6.34
CA ALA A 279 8.00 12.54 -6.70
C ALA A 279 8.40 11.97 -8.07
N LEU A 280 8.06 10.71 -8.33
CA LEU A 280 8.26 10.08 -9.65
C LEU A 280 7.42 10.80 -10.72
N GLY A 281 6.14 11.00 -10.43
CA GLY A 281 5.20 11.58 -11.38
C GLY A 281 5.56 13.00 -11.82
N CYS A 282 5.95 13.87 -10.90
CA CYS A 282 6.34 15.23 -11.28
C CYS A 282 7.65 15.25 -12.07
N ALA A 283 8.59 14.33 -11.81
CA ALA A 283 9.79 14.15 -12.63
C ALA A 283 9.44 13.69 -14.05
N LEU A 284 8.53 12.72 -14.18
CA LEU A 284 8.07 12.23 -15.47
C LEU A 284 7.27 13.30 -16.25
N ALA A 285 6.43 14.08 -15.58
CA ALA A 285 5.73 15.22 -16.19
C ALA A 285 6.73 16.29 -16.68
N ALA A 286 7.77 16.59 -15.89
CA ALA A 286 8.81 17.51 -16.32
C ALA A 286 9.59 17.00 -17.54
N TRP A 287 9.85 15.69 -17.61
CA TRP A 287 10.55 15.07 -18.73
C TRP A 287 9.71 15.00 -20.00
N HIS A 288 8.50 14.46 -19.91
CA HIS A 288 7.66 14.18 -21.07
C HIS A 288 6.85 15.40 -21.53
N GLU A 289 6.25 16.15 -20.60
CA GLU A 289 5.36 17.25 -20.98
C GLU A 289 6.10 18.58 -21.11
N TYR A 290 6.98 18.91 -20.14
CA TYR A 290 7.69 20.20 -20.12
C TYR A 290 8.90 20.22 -21.05
N ALA A 291 9.74 19.18 -21.02
CA ALA A 291 10.91 19.06 -21.91
C ALA A 291 10.57 18.41 -23.26
N ASP A 292 9.30 18.04 -23.49
CA ASP A 292 8.78 17.46 -24.72
C ASP A 292 9.52 16.21 -25.21
N HIS A 293 10.04 15.41 -24.28
CA HIS A 293 10.70 14.16 -24.63
C HIS A 293 9.68 13.05 -24.97
N PRO A 294 9.94 12.24 -26.01
CA PRO A 294 9.02 11.18 -26.40
C PRO A 294 8.91 10.13 -25.31
N ARG A 295 7.70 9.55 -25.18
CA ARG A 295 7.45 8.37 -24.37
C ARG A 295 7.61 7.12 -25.25
N GLN A 296 8.20 6.06 -24.68
CA GLN A 296 8.32 4.76 -25.33
C GLN A 296 7.78 3.67 -24.38
N PRO A 297 6.49 3.28 -24.46
CA PRO A 297 5.97 2.21 -23.63
C PRO A 297 6.58 0.86 -24.01
N ARG A 298 6.63 -0.06 -23.04
CA ARG A 298 7.34 -1.35 -23.14
C ARG A 298 6.43 -2.53 -23.52
N GLY A 299 5.35 -2.26 -24.26
CA GLY A 299 4.40 -3.29 -24.70
C GLY A 299 3.75 -4.00 -23.52
N LYS A 300 4.10 -5.26 -23.25
CA LYS A 300 3.51 -6.02 -22.13
C LYS A 300 4.01 -5.59 -20.75
N ARG A 301 5.17 -4.93 -20.64
CA ARG A 301 5.80 -4.58 -19.36
C ARG A 301 5.74 -3.09 -19.10
N ASP A 302 5.67 -2.74 -17.83
CA ASP A 302 5.84 -1.37 -17.38
C ASP A 302 7.31 -0.97 -17.22
N HIS A 303 7.53 0.29 -16.87
CA HIS A 303 8.85 0.87 -16.59
C HIS A 303 9.21 0.93 -15.09
N MET A 304 8.36 0.41 -14.21
CA MET A 304 8.63 0.37 -12.76
C MET A 304 9.65 -0.70 -12.38
N ARG A 305 10.02 -1.60 -13.30
CA ARG A 305 11.05 -2.63 -13.10
C ARG A 305 10.78 -3.51 -11.88
N GLY A 306 9.52 -3.91 -11.67
CA GLY A 306 9.13 -4.68 -10.48
C GLY A 306 9.14 -3.87 -9.18
N GLY A 307 9.32 -2.54 -9.26
CA GLY A 307 9.39 -1.65 -8.11
C GLY A 307 10.79 -1.53 -7.50
N TYR A 308 11.78 -2.28 -7.96
CA TYR A 308 13.14 -2.33 -7.37
C TYR A 308 13.98 -1.11 -7.75
N LEU A 309 13.60 0.07 -7.25
CA LEU A 309 14.19 1.38 -7.57
C LEU A 309 15.02 1.99 -6.42
N GLY A 310 15.03 1.33 -5.25
CA GLY A 310 15.76 1.76 -4.07
C GLY A 310 17.22 1.30 -4.02
N PRO A 311 17.91 1.55 -2.90
CA PRO A 311 19.32 1.20 -2.74
C PRO A 311 19.56 -0.30 -2.80
N ARG A 312 20.76 -0.67 -3.25
CA ARG A 312 21.31 -2.04 -3.28
C ARG A 312 22.66 -2.04 -2.59
N TYR A 313 22.96 -3.11 -1.88
CA TYR A 313 24.23 -3.29 -1.19
C TYR A 313 25.05 -4.37 -1.90
N SER A 314 26.37 -4.16 -1.96
CA SER A 314 27.29 -5.13 -2.57
C SER A 314 27.73 -6.15 -1.52
N MET A 315 28.10 -7.36 -1.95
CA MET A 315 28.61 -8.38 -1.03
C MET A 315 29.77 -7.92 -0.14
N PRO A 316 30.77 -7.15 -0.63
CA PRO A 316 31.80 -6.59 0.25
C PRO A 316 31.24 -5.67 1.35
N SER A 317 30.30 -4.78 1.00
CA SER A 317 29.67 -3.87 1.98
C SER A 317 28.80 -4.64 2.98
N VAL A 318 28.05 -5.66 2.54
CA VAL A 318 27.27 -6.52 3.45
C VAL A 318 28.18 -7.25 4.42
N ARG A 319 29.29 -7.83 3.93
CA ARG A 319 30.27 -8.53 4.79
C ARG A 319 30.87 -7.59 5.83
N GLU A 320 31.27 -6.40 5.41
CA GLU A 320 31.82 -5.37 6.30
C GLU A 320 30.82 -5.01 7.39
N SER A 321 29.60 -4.59 7.02
CA SER A 321 28.52 -4.26 7.95
C SER A 321 28.23 -5.39 8.95
N LEU A 322 28.09 -6.63 8.47
CA LEU A 322 27.81 -7.78 9.35
C LEU A 322 28.97 -8.08 10.31
N THR A 323 30.22 -7.92 9.85
CA THR A 323 31.41 -8.11 10.68
C THR A 323 31.51 -7.04 11.77
N GLU A 324 31.25 -5.78 11.44
CA GLU A 324 31.24 -4.67 12.39
C GLU A 324 30.15 -4.83 13.47
N LEU A 325 29.00 -5.40 13.09
CA LEU A 325 27.91 -5.74 14.01
C LEU A 325 28.20 -6.98 14.87
N GLY A 326 29.30 -7.70 14.61
CA GLY A 326 29.63 -8.96 15.30
C GLY A 326 28.68 -10.11 14.98
N ALA A 327 28.02 -10.08 13.81
CA ALA A 327 27.07 -11.10 13.40
C ALA A 327 27.78 -12.42 13.01
N CYS A 328 27.17 -13.55 13.35
CA CYS A 328 27.62 -14.88 12.93
C CYS A 328 26.92 -15.26 11.61
N PHE A 329 27.66 -15.46 10.52
CA PHE A 329 27.07 -15.78 9.22
C PHE A 329 27.89 -16.80 8.42
N GLU A 330 27.20 -17.55 7.57
CA GLU A 330 27.76 -18.43 6.55
C GLU A 330 27.59 -17.78 5.17
N GLU A 331 28.65 -17.72 4.37
CA GLU A 331 28.57 -17.29 2.98
C GLU A 331 28.33 -18.48 2.06
N LEU A 332 27.25 -18.43 1.28
CA LEU A 332 26.83 -19.48 0.36
C LEU A 332 26.84 -18.95 -1.08
N ASP A 333 27.20 -19.80 -2.05
CA ASP A 333 26.88 -19.49 -3.45
C ASP A 333 25.36 -19.52 -3.69
N ASP A 334 24.91 -19.00 -4.83
CA ASP A 334 23.49 -18.88 -5.14
C ASP A 334 22.75 -20.22 -5.13
N GLN A 335 23.38 -21.28 -5.66
CA GLN A 335 22.75 -22.59 -5.74
C GLN A 335 22.55 -23.19 -4.35
N ALA A 336 23.59 -23.13 -3.52
CA ALA A 336 23.55 -23.60 -2.14
C ALA A 336 22.58 -22.75 -1.29
N LEU A 337 22.58 -21.44 -1.48
CA LEU A 337 21.70 -20.50 -0.77
C LEU A 337 20.23 -20.83 -1.03
N PHE A 338 19.82 -20.93 -2.31
CA PHE A 338 18.41 -21.20 -2.63
C PHE A 338 17.98 -22.57 -2.14
N ALA A 339 18.82 -23.61 -2.32
CA ALA A 339 18.52 -24.95 -1.82
C ALA A 339 18.36 -24.97 -0.30
N ARG A 340 19.25 -24.27 0.43
CA ARG A 340 19.23 -24.19 1.89
C ARG A 340 18.03 -23.40 2.38
N SER A 341 17.77 -22.23 1.82
CA SER A 341 16.61 -21.39 2.16
C SER A 341 15.28 -22.12 1.89
N ALA A 342 15.15 -22.81 0.76
CA ALA A 342 13.97 -23.63 0.46
C ALA A 342 13.75 -24.75 1.50
N ALA A 343 14.82 -25.46 1.89
CA ALA A 343 14.74 -26.50 2.92
C ALA A 343 14.36 -25.92 4.31
N LEU A 344 14.87 -24.73 4.65
CA LEU A 344 14.50 -24.05 5.89
C LEU A 344 13.01 -23.65 5.89
N LEU A 345 12.51 -23.16 4.76
CA LEU A 345 11.09 -22.81 4.58
C LEU A 345 10.19 -24.06 4.69
N ASP A 346 10.56 -25.18 4.05
CA ASP A 346 9.83 -26.46 4.14
C ASP A 346 9.78 -26.99 5.58
N ALA A 347 10.84 -26.73 6.36
CA ALA A 347 10.88 -26.99 7.80
C ALA A 347 10.10 -25.97 8.66
N ASN A 348 9.25 -25.14 8.06
CA ASN A 348 8.42 -24.11 8.70
C ASN A 348 9.18 -22.98 9.42
N ASN A 349 10.44 -22.72 9.04
CA ASN A 349 11.16 -21.58 9.58
C ASN A 349 10.72 -20.26 8.92
N VAL A 350 10.76 -19.17 9.69
CA VAL A 350 10.55 -17.80 9.21
C VAL A 350 11.90 -17.21 8.79
N LEU A 351 11.97 -16.73 7.55
CA LEU A 351 13.17 -16.15 6.98
C LEU A 351 12.99 -14.64 6.76
N GLY A 352 13.90 -13.84 7.33
CA GLY A 352 14.16 -12.49 6.82
C GLY A 352 14.92 -12.59 5.49
N TRP A 353 14.45 -11.92 4.45
CA TRP A 353 14.97 -12.00 3.09
C TRP A 353 15.32 -10.60 2.58
N PHE A 354 16.61 -10.31 2.51
CA PHE A 354 17.18 -9.04 2.07
C PHE A 354 18.04 -9.27 0.83
N GLN A 355 17.58 -8.83 -0.34
CA GLN A 355 18.24 -9.04 -1.62
C GLN A 355 18.13 -7.83 -2.54
N GLY A 356 19.20 -7.52 -3.28
CA GLY A 356 19.20 -6.59 -4.39
C GLY A 356 18.69 -5.18 -4.04
N SER A 357 18.13 -4.52 -5.06
CA SER A 357 17.53 -3.19 -4.93
C SER A 357 16.21 -3.25 -4.16
N MET A 358 16.05 -2.36 -3.19
CA MET A 358 14.82 -2.21 -2.41
C MET A 358 13.63 -1.80 -3.29
N GLU A 359 12.45 -2.28 -2.91
CA GLU A 359 11.16 -1.93 -3.49
C GLU A 359 10.78 -0.47 -3.21
N PHE A 360 10.15 0.19 -4.18
CA PHE A 360 9.55 1.51 -4.03
C PHE A 360 8.04 1.39 -3.84
N GLY A 361 7.55 1.84 -2.69
CA GLY A 361 6.15 1.79 -2.31
C GLY A 361 5.93 1.10 -0.96
N PRO A 362 4.68 0.88 -0.54
CA PRO A 362 4.35 0.39 0.79
C PRO A 362 4.35 -1.15 0.93
N ARG A 363 4.69 -1.88 -0.14
CA ARG A 363 4.66 -3.35 -0.18
C ARG A 363 6.08 -3.89 -0.34
N ALA A 364 6.43 -4.91 0.45
CA ALA A 364 7.59 -5.73 0.14
C ALA A 364 7.22 -6.75 -0.94
N LEU A 365 8.08 -6.87 -1.94
CA LEU A 365 7.90 -7.65 -3.15
C LEU A 365 9.06 -8.65 -3.32
N GLY A 366 9.66 -9.13 -2.24
CA GLY A 366 10.70 -10.16 -2.28
C GLY A 366 12.13 -9.62 -2.36
N ALA A 367 12.35 -8.34 -2.07
CA ALA A 367 13.69 -7.77 -1.87
C ALA A 367 13.93 -7.36 -0.40
N ARG A 368 12.90 -6.89 0.32
CA ARG A 368 12.94 -6.63 1.77
C ARG A 368 11.74 -7.29 2.45
N SER A 369 11.76 -8.61 2.48
CA SER A 369 10.62 -9.44 2.86
C SER A 369 10.87 -10.30 4.09
N ILE A 370 9.80 -10.61 4.81
CA ILE A 370 9.75 -11.76 5.72
C ILE A 370 8.92 -12.82 5.01
N ILE A 371 9.48 -14.02 4.86
CA ILE A 371 8.92 -15.10 4.07
C ILE A 371 8.77 -16.38 4.89
N GLY A 372 7.83 -17.23 4.47
CA GLY A 372 7.49 -18.48 5.14
C GLY A 372 6.66 -19.39 4.26
N ASP A 373 6.47 -20.63 4.70
CA ASP A 373 5.69 -21.63 3.96
C ASP A 373 4.19 -21.32 3.97
N ALA A 374 3.61 -21.18 2.79
CA ALA A 374 2.18 -20.91 2.61
C ALA A 374 1.27 -22.08 3.04
N ARG A 375 1.78 -23.32 3.01
CA ARG A 375 1.05 -24.55 3.35
C ARG A 375 0.83 -24.73 4.85
N SER A 376 1.63 -24.02 5.64
CA SER A 376 1.66 -24.14 7.09
C SER A 376 0.40 -23.59 7.75
N LYS A 377 -0.22 -24.38 8.64
CA LYS A 377 -1.40 -23.95 9.39
C LYS A 377 -1.08 -22.94 10.51
N SER A 378 0.17 -22.88 10.95
CA SER A 378 0.60 -22.04 12.08
C SER A 378 1.36 -20.79 11.66
N MET A 379 1.89 -20.73 10.42
CA MET A 379 2.75 -19.65 9.95
C MET A 379 2.12 -18.27 10.08
N GLN A 380 0.81 -18.14 9.79
CA GLN A 380 0.11 -16.88 9.96
C GLN A 380 0.15 -16.38 11.42
N SER A 381 -0.18 -17.25 12.37
CA SER A 381 -0.17 -16.93 13.80
C SER A 381 1.23 -16.67 14.32
N VAL A 382 2.21 -17.49 13.91
CA VAL A 382 3.63 -17.34 14.27
C VAL A 382 4.14 -15.97 13.82
N MET A 383 3.98 -15.62 12.54
CA MET A 383 4.45 -14.33 12.03
C MET A 383 3.73 -13.14 12.67
N ASN A 384 2.40 -13.20 12.86
CA ASN A 384 1.67 -12.07 13.46
C ASN A 384 2.04 -11.82 14.93
N LEU A 385 2.19 -12.88 15.73
CA LEU A 385 2.44 -12.76 17.17
C LEU A 385 3.91 -12.58 17.51
N LYS A 386 4.79 -13.39 16.90
CA LYS A 386 6.20 -13.50 17.31
C LYS A 386 7.13 -12.58 16.56
N ILE A 387 6.72 -12.15 15.36
CA ILE A 387 7.55 -11.33 14.47
C ILE A 387 6.99 -9.92 14.35
N LYS A 388 5.69 -9.82 14.08
CA LYS A 388 5.05 -8.55 13.77
C LYS A 388 4.46 -7.83 14.98
N TYR A 389 4.25 -8.54 16.10
CA TYR A 389 3.63 -8.02 17.31
C TYR A 389 2.32 -7.25 17.01
N ARG A 390 1.45 -7.84 16.20
CA ARG A 390 0.24 -7.18 15.68
C ARG A 390 -0.99 -8.07 15.71
N GLU A 391 -2.15 -7.48 15.39
CA GLU A 391 -3.44 -8.15 15.40
C GLU A 391 -3.45 -9.39 14.49
N SER A 392 -4.02 -10.48 14.99
CA SER A 392 -4.00 -11.80 14.33
C SER A 392 -4.77 -11.86 13.01
N PHE A 393 -5.71 -10.94 12.78
CA PHE A 393 -6.61 -10.96 11.64
C PHE A 393 -6.01 -10.45 10.33
N ARG A 394 -4.77 -9.94 10.35
CA ARG A 394 -4.16 -9.43 9.12
C ARG A 394 -3.70 -10.60 8.23
N PRO A 395 -4.23 -10.74 6.99
CA PRO A 395 -3.70 -11.70 6.04
C PRO A 395 -2.26 -11.37 5.69
N PHE A 396 -1.53 -12.41 5.29
CA PHE A 396 -0.31 -12.26 4.52
C PHE A 396 -0.61 -12.45 3.03
N ALA A 397 0.29 -11.94 2.19
CA ALA A 397 0.14 -12.01 0.75
C ALA A 397 0.89 -13.23 0.20
N PRO A 398 0.33 -13.97 -0.77
CA PRO A 398 1.08 -14.97 -1.51
C PRO A 398 2.05 -14.30 -2.49
N ALA A 399 3.32 -14.72 -2.43
CA ALA A 399 4.25 -14.63 -3.53
C ALA A 399 4.21 -15.96 -4.30
N VAL A 400 3.84 -15.91 -5.57
CA VAL A 400 3.68 -17.09 -6.42
C VAL A 400 4.48 -16.93 -7.71
N LEU A 401 5.09 -18.01 -8.19
CA LEU A 401 5.71 -18.04 -9.52
C LEU A 401 4.67 -17.62 -10.57
N ALA A 402 5.02 -16.68 -11.44
CA ALA A 402 4.07 -16.07 -12.36
C ALA A 402 3.34 -17.10 -13.25
N GLU A 403 4.06 -18.13 -13.69
CA GLU A 403 3.52 -19.20 -14.52
C GLU A 403 2.53 -20.14 -13.80
N TYR A 404 2.39 -20.03 -12.46
CA TYR A 404 1.45 -20.81 -11.64
C TYR A 404 0.32 -19.96 -11.02
N VAL A 405 0.26 -18.65 -11.31
CA VAL A 405 -0.79 -17.75 -10.77
C VAL A 405 -2.19 -18.29 -11.07
N SER A 406 -2.45 -18.61 -12.33
CA SER A 406 -3.74 -19.11 -12.79
C SER A 406 -4.01 -20.56 -12.36
N GLU A 407 -3.05 -21.26 -11.78
CA GLU A 407 -3.29 -22.60 -11.20
C GLU A 407 -3.92 -22.47 -9.81
N TYR A 408 -3.44 -21.51 -9.00
CA TYR A 408 -3.88 -21.34 -7.61
C TYR A 408 -5.00 -20.32 -7.41
N PHE A 409 -5.10 -19.33 -8.30
CA PHE A 409 -6.00 -18.19 -8.14
C PHE A 409 -6.89 -17.98 -9.37
N ASP A 410 -8.10 -17.47 -9.13
CA ASP A 410 -9.05 -17.06 -10.16
C ASP A 410 -8.62 -15.71 -10.76
N GLN A 411 -7.46 -15.74 -11.43
CA GLN A 411 -6.82 -14.58 -12.02
C GLN A 411 -6.00 -15.01 -13.24
N GLU A 412 -6.29 -14.43 -14.40
CA GLU A 412 -5.52 -14.67 -15.62
C GLU A 412 -4.36 -13.67 -15.78
N GLU A 413 -4.54 -12.43 -15.32
CA GLU A 413 -3.52 -11.38 -15.44
C GLU A 413 -2.43 -11.48 -14.36
N GLU A 414 -1.27 -10.87 -14.63
CA GLU A 414 -0.20 -10.76 -13.66
C GLU A 414 -0.52 -9.68 -12.61
N SER A 415 -0.11 -9.90 -11.34
CA SER A 415 -0.21 -8.91 -10.26
C SER A 415 1.14 -8.77 -9.57
N PRO A 416 2.14 -8.11 -10.18
CA PRO A 416 3.50 -8.08 -9.64
C PRO A 416 3.66 -7.22 -8.37
N TYR A 417 2.64 -6.42 -8.02
CA TYR A 417 2.76 -5.36 -7.00
C TYR A 417 1.89 -5.55 -5.76
N MET A 418 1.18 -6.68 -5.61
CA MET A 418 0.23 -6.90 -4.51
C MET A 418 -0.87 -5.82 -4.43
N LEU A 419 -1.42 -5.41 -5.57
CA LEU A 419 -2.46 -4.37 -5.64
C LEU A 419 -3.83 -4.91 -6.06
N ILE A 420 -3.95 -6.21 -6.25
CA ILE A 420 -5.15 -6.90 -6.69
C ILE A 420 -5.42 -8.06 -5.74
N VAL A 421 -6.69 -8.22 -5.36
CA VAL A 421 -7.20 -9.37 -4.61
C VAL A 421 -7.99 -10.27 -5.56
N SER A 422 -7.68 -11.56 -5.51
CA SER A 422 -8.37 -12.59 -6.27
C SER A 422 -8.72 -13.77 -5.39
N GLU A 423 -9.69 -14.56 -5.82
CA GLU A 423 -10.09 -15.75 -5.08
C GLU A 423 -9.10 -16.89 -5.30
N VAL A 424 -8.86 -17.69 -4.26
CA VAL A 424 -8.21 -19.00 -4.38
C VAL A 424 -9.11 -19.91 -5.20
N LYS A 425 -8.59 -20.68 -6.14
CA LYS A 425 -9.43 -21.55 -6.98
C LYS A 425 -10.13 -22.65 -6.19
N PRO A 426 -11.35 -23.07 -6.57
CA PRO A 426 -12.14 -24.07 -5.84
C PRO A 426 -11.39 -25.36 -5.50
N GLU A 427 -10.55 -25.86 -6.41
CA GLU A 427 -9.74 -27.08 -6.24
C GLU A 427 -8.71 -27.00 -5.09
N HIS A 428 -8.29 -25.78 -4.73
CA HIS A 428 -7.39 -25.52 -3.61
C HIS A 428 -8.14 -25.16 -2.31
N ARG A 429 -9.46 -24.95 -2.37
CA ARG A 429 -10.28 -24.63 -1.20
C ARG A 429 -10.58 -25.87 -0.37
N ILE A 430 -10.58 -25.71 0.93
CA ILE A 430 -10.99 -26.72 1.90
C ILE A 430 -12.24 -26.20 2.61
N THR A 431 -13.32 -26.96 2.54
CA THR A 431 -14.54 -26.67 3.31
C THR A 431 -14.22 -26.88 4.79
N PRO A 432 -14.40 -25.86 5.65
CA PRO A 432 -14.19 -26.00 7.09
C PRO A 432 -15.11 -27.05 7.68
N ASP A 433 -14.66 -27.70 8.75
CA ASP A 433 -15.49 -28.65 9.50
C ASP A 433 -16.78 -27.96 10.01
N PRO A 434 -17.98 -28.49 9.68
CA PRO A 434 -19.25 -27.93 10.14
C PRO A 434 -19.36 -27.83 11.66
N SER A 435 -18.67 -28.67 12.43
CA SER A 435 -18.65 -28.62 13.90
C SER A 435 -17.92 -27.40 14.47
N VAL A 436 -17.21 -26.65 13.64
CA VAL A 436 -16.49 -25.40 13.96
C VAL A 436 -17.17 -24.19 13.29
N GLN A 437 -18.35 -24.36 12.66
CA GLN A 437 -19.10 -23.27 12.00
C GLN A 437 -19.51 -22.13 12.95
N ASP A 438 -19.57 -22.40 14.26
CA ASP A 438 -19.96 -21.41 15.28
C ASP A 438 -18.84 -20.42 15.64
N ALA A 439 -17.65 -20.53 15.04
CA ALA A 439 -16.58 -19.55 15.24
C ALA A 439 -17.01 -18.18 14.68
N PHE A 440 -17.08 -17.18 15.55
CA PHE A 440 -17.59 -15.85 15.25
C PHE A 440 -16.47 -14.82 15.20
N GLY A 441 -16.58 -13.81 14.33
CA GLY A 441 -15.57 -12.77 14.18
C GLY A 441 -14.16 -13.34 13.93
N LEU A 442 -13.20 -12.98 14.78
CA LEU A 442 -11.79 -13.35 14.62
C LEU A 442 -11.50 -14.84 14.86
N ASP A 443 -12.39 -15.58 15.53
CA ASP A 443 -12.17 -17.01 15.79
C ASP A 443 -12.17 -17.85 14.50
N ARG A 444 -12.73 -17.30 13.41
CA ARG A 444 -12.70 -17.87 12.05
C ARG A 444 -11.28 -18.01 11.48
N LEU A 445 -10.29 -17.35 12.06
CA LEU A 445 -8.86 -17.43 11.69
C LEU A 445 -8.26 -18.81 11.90
N ASN A 446 -8.75 -19.55 12.89
CA ASN A 446 -8.16 -20.85 13.25
C ASN A 446 -8.59 -21.98 12.31
N GLN A 447 -9.43 -21.69 11.33
CA GLN A 447 -9.94 -22.67 10.38
C GLN A 447 -9.07 -22.74 9.14
N GLN A 448 -8.61 -23.94 8.81
CA GLN A 448 -7.98 -24.19 7.52
C GLN A 448 -9.03 -24.08 6.41
N ARG A 449 -8.75 -23.26 5.39
CA ARG A 449 -9.66 -22.96 4.27
C ARG A 449 -9.08 -23.30 2.90
N SER A 450 -7.81 -23.71 2.85
CA SER A 450 -7.14 -24.12 1.62
C SER A 450 -5.91 -24.99 1.95
N ASP A 451 -5.28 -25.51 0.90
CA ASP A 451 -3.96 -26.14 0.96
C ASP A 451 -2.81 -25.13 1.14
N ILE A 452 -3.08 -23.83 0.95
CA ILE A 452 -2.20 -22.68 1.26
C ILE A 452 -2.82 -21.76 2.34
N PRO A 453 -3.08 -22.27 3.55
CA PRO A 453 -3.88 -21.56 4.54
C PRO A 453 -3.22 -20.28 5.08
N ALA A 454 -1.89 -20.17 5.08
CA ALA A 454 -1.21 -19.00 5.66
C ALA A 454 -1.43 -17.69 4.88
N VAL A 455 -1.89 -17.80 3.62
CA VAL A 455 -2.11 -16.68 2.69
C VAL A 455 -3.56 -16.58 2.21
N THR A 456 -4.44 -17.45 2.71
CA THR A 456 -5.86 -17.51 2.32
C THR A 456 -6.73 -16.84 3.37
N HIS A 457 -7.54 -15.88 2.96
CA HIS A 457 -8.39 -15.12 3.87
C HIS A 457 -9.71 -15.85 4.19
N VAL A 458 -10.48 -15.32 5.14
CA VAL A 458 -11.72 -15.97 5.63
C VAL A 458 -12.83 -16.10 4.59
N ASP A 459 -12.74 -15.32 3.51
CA ASP A 459 -13.59 -15.28 2.33
C ASP A 459 -12.96 -15.98 1.10
N TYR A 460 -11.90 -16.78 1.31
CA TYR A 460 -11.12 -17.47 0.27
C TYR A 460 -10.37 -16.54 -0.70
N THR A 461 -10.19 -15.27 -0.34
CA THR A 461 -9.42 -14.33 -1.16
C THR A 461 -7.95 -14.28 -0.74
N ALA A 462 -7.10 -13.82 -1.65
CA ALA A 462 -5.70 -13.54 -1.39
C ALA A 462 -5.20 -12.35 -2.22
N ARG A 463 -4.23 -11.59 -1.68
CA ARG A 463 -3.64 -10.43 -2.37
C ARG A 463 -2.32 -10.79 -3.04
N ILE A 464 -2.36 -11.04 -4.34
CA ILE A 464 -1.32 -11.80 -5.03
C ILE A 464 -0.13 -10.94 -5.45
N GLN A 465 1.08 -11.49 -5.25
CA GLN A 465 2.29 -11.10 -5.96
C GLN A 465 2.68 -12.17 -6.97
N SER A 466 2.62 -11.87 -8.26
CA SER A 466 3.28 -12.68 -9.30
C SER A 466 4.78 -12.37 -9.34
N VAL A 467 5.61 -13.40 -9.19
CA VAL A 467 7.07 -13.29 -9.19
C VAL A 467 7.60 -13.68 -10.56
N HIS A 468 8.30 -12.74 -11.21
CA HIS A 468 8.86 -12.93 -12.54
C HIS A 468 10.38 -13.06 -12.49
N HIS A 469 10.93 -14.01 -13.26
CA HIS A 469 12.37 -14.18 -13.43
C HIS A 469 13.07 -12.89 -13.87
N ASP A 470 12.46 -12.13 -14.78
CA ASP A 470 13.13 -10.98 -15.42
C ASP A 470 13.18 -9.71 -14.56
N THR A 471 12.34 -9.62 -13.51
CA THR A 471 12.35 -8.48 -12.58
C THR A 471 13.03 -8.81 -11.26
N ASN A 472 12.84 -10.03 -10.74
CA ASN A 472 13.47 -10.49 -9.52
C ASN A 472 13.97 -11.94 -9.65
N PRO A 473 15.11 -12.15 -10.34
CA PRO A 473 15.60 -13.49 -10.66
C PRO A 473 15.98 -14.29 -9.40
N ARG A 474 16.46 -13.64 -8.34
CA ARG A 474 16.86 -14.33 -7.10
C ARG A 474 15.66 -14.81 -6.30
N PHE A 475 14.62 -13.98 -6.16
CA PHE A 475 13.40 -14.42 -5.48
C PHE A 475 12.66 -15.48 -6.29
N HIS A 476 12.63 -15.34 -7.62
CA HIS A 476 12.11 -16.38 -8.51
C HIS A 476 12.87 -17.70 -8.35
N ALA A 477 14.21 -17.67 -8.29
CA ALA A 477 15.03 -18.86 -8.11
C ALA A 477 14.78 -19.55 -6.76
N LEU A 478 14.62 -18.79 -5.68
CA LEU A 478 14.20 -19.32 -4.38
C LEU A 478 12.83 -20.01 -4.46
N LEU A 479 11.81 -19.34 -5.04
CA LEU A 479 10.48 -19.93 -5.20
C LEU A 479 10.51 -21.17 -6.10
N SER A 480 11.32 -21.17 -7.15
CA SER A 480 11.49 -22.31 -8.06
C SER A 480 12.10 -23.51 -7.34
N GLU A 481 13.11 -23.26 -6.51
CA GLU A 481 13.76 -24.31 -5.72
C GLU A 481 12.83 -24.83 -4.62
N PHE A 482 12.07 -23.96 -3.96
CA PHE A 482 11.02 -24.36 -3.03
C PHE A 482 9.96 -25.21 -3.72
N HIS A 483 9.48 -24.79 -4.89
CA HIS A 483 8.53 -25.56 -5.70
C HIS A 483 9.09 -26.94 -6.05
N ARG A 484 10.35 -27.01 -6.49
CA ARG A 484 11.02 -28.29 -6.82
C ARG A 484 11.08 -29.24 -5.64
N GLN A 485 11.29 -28.73 -4.43
CA GLN A 485 11.36 -29.56 -3.21
C GLN A 485 9.99 -29.97 -2.69
N THR A 486 8.97 -29.12 -2.85
CA THR A 486 7.71 -29.23 -2.10
C THR A 486 6.48 -29.49 -2.95
N GLY A 487 6.55 -29.27 -4.26
CA GLY A 487 5.39 -29.23 -5.14
C GLY A 487 4.49 -28.00 -4.98
N CYS A 488 4.88 -27.01 -4.16
CA CYS A 488 4.12 -25.76 -3.99
C CYS A 488 4.91 -24.54 -4.53
N PRO A 489 4.36 -23.77 -5.49
CA PRO A 489 5.00 -22.58 -6.05
C PRO A 489 4.68 -21.29 -5.28
N VAL A 490 4.14 -21.40 -4.06
CA VAL A 490 3.61 -20.28 -3.27
C VAL A 490 4.35 -20.15 -1.93
N LEU A 491 4.81 -18.94 -1.63
CA LEU A 491 5.32 -18.56 -0.31
C LEU A 491 4.48 -17.45 0.31
N VAL A 492 4.49 -17.38 1.64
CA VAL A 492 4.08 -16.18 2.37
C VAL A 492 5.10 -15.07 2.07
N ASN A 493 4.61 -13.86 1.76
CA ASN A 493 5.43 -12.66 1.73
C ASN A 493 4.77 -11.54 2.53
N THR A 494 5.55 -10.94 3.43
CA THR A 494 5.17 -9.75 4.19
C THR A 494 6.34 -8.78 4.31
N SER A 495 6.06 -7.53 4.67
CA SER A 495 7.07 -6.49 4.82
C SER A 495 8.18 -6.90 5.78
N PHE A 496 9.44 -6.56 5.52
CA PHE A 496 10.50 -6.77 6.52
C PHE A 496 10.58 -5.55 7.45
N ASN A 497 9.81 -5.61 8.52
CA ASN A 497 9.72 -4.62 9.60
C ASN A 497 8.91 -5.17 10.79
N VAL A 498 8.91 -4.42 11.89
CA VAL A 498 8.02 -4.60 13.05
C VAL A 498 6.94 -3.50 13.07
N ARG A 499 5.93 -3.63 13.94
CA ARG A 499 4.88 -2.62 14.09
C ARG A 499 5.50 -1.25 14.43
N GLY A 500 5.10 -0.21 13.68
CA GLY A 500 5.58 1.17 13.88
C GLY A 500 6.83 1.56 13.10
N GLU A 501 7.57 0.60 12.54
CA GLU A 501 8.80 0.87 11.76
C GLU A 501 8.57 0.78 10.23
N PRO A 502 9.30 1.56 9.42
CA PRO A 502 9.33 1.39 7.97
C PRO A 502 9.99 0.05 7.57
N ILE A 503 9.86 -0.35 6.31
CA ILE A 503 10.60 -1.50 5.75
C ILE A 503 12.11 -1.24 5.91
N VAL A 504 12.85 -2.26 6.35
CA VAL A 504 14.31 -2.16 6.56
C VAL A 504 15.01 -1.75 5.26
N CYS A 505 15.94 -0.79 5.36
CA CYS A 505 16.64 -0.24 4.20
C CYS A 505 18.07 -0.77 4.11
N THR A 506 18.82 -0.73 5.21
CA THR A 506 20.25 -1.11 5.26
C THR A 506 20.47 -2.52 5.84
N PRO A 507 21.65 -3.14 5.65
CA PRO A 507 22.01 -4.39 6.33
C PRO A 507 21.91 -4.29 7.86
N GLU A 508 22.28 -3.13 8.43
CA GLU A 508 22.18 -2.85 9.87
C GLU A 508 20.72 -2.82 10.34
N ASP A 509 19.82 -2.20 9.56
CA ASP A 509 18.37 -2.22 9.85
C ASP A 509 17.82 -3.66 9.84
N ALA A 510 18.22 -4.45 8.84
CA ALA A 510 17.78 -5.84 8.70
C ALA A 510 18.28 -6.71 9.86
N TYR A 511 19.57 -6.59 10.22
CA TYR A 511 20.14 -7.30 11.35
C TYR A 511 19.51 -6.87 12.68
N ARG A 512 19.32 -5.57 12.91
CA ARG A 512 18.64 -5.06 14.13
C ARG A 512 17.23 -5.60 14.25
N CYS A 513 16.44 -5.57 13.16
CA CYS A 513 15.09 -6.13 13.14
C CYS A 513 15.11 -7.65 13.38
N PHE A 514 16.06 -8.37 12.78
CA PHE A 514 16.27 -9.79 13.03
C PHE A 514 16.60 -10.09 14.48
N MET A 515 17.48 -9.32 15.12
CA MET A 515 17.86 -9.52 16.51
C MET A 515 16.73 -9.20 17.50
N ARG A 516 15.86 -8.24 17.17
CA ARG A 516 14.69 -7.83 17.98
C ARG A 516 13.46 -8.74 17.87
N THR A 517 13.43 -9.65 16.89
CA THR A 517 12.26 -10.51 16.62
C THR A 517 12.60 -11.99 16.80
N GLU A 518 11.58 -12.85 16.80
CA GLU A 518 11.75 -14.31 16.83
C GLU A 518 11.91 -14.93 15.42
N MET A 519 12.46 -14.20 14.44
CA MET A 519 12.76 -14.82 13.13
C MET A 519 13.83 -15.89 13.31
N ASP A 520 13.67 -17.02 12.63
CA ASP A 520 14.58 -18.16 12.77
C ASP A 520 15.90 -17.93 12.02
N TYR A 521 15.81 -17.35 10.82
CA TYR A 521 16.95 -17.08 9.96
C TYR A 521 16.85 -15.71 9.28
N LEU A 522 18.01 -15.15 8.94
CA LEU A 522 18.15 -13.97 8.11
C LEU A 522 19.07 -14.28 6.94
N VAL A 523 18.65 -13.92 5.74
CA VAL A 523 19.48 -13.92 4.54
C VAL A 523 19.69 -12.48 4.09
N ILE A 524 20.95 -12.04 4.04
CA ILE A 524 21.36 -10.78 3.41
C ILE A 524 22.29 -11.09 2.25
N GLU A 525 21.82 -10.86 1.03
CA GLU A 525 22.51 -11.26 -0.20
C GLU A 525 22.90 -12.75 -0.18
N ASN A 526 24.18 -13.09 -0.01
CA ASN A 526 24.69 -14.45 0.06
C ASN A 526 25.09 -14.90 1.48
N CYS A 527 24.83 -14.08 2.49
CA CYS A 527 25.08 -14.39 3.89
C CYS A 527 23.82 -14.98 4.54
N LEU A 528 23.91 -16.20 5.05
CA LEU A 528 22.88 -16.86 5.86
C LEU A 528 23.25 -16.77 7.34
N LEU A 529 22.30 -16.29 8.15
CA LEU A 529 22.43 -16.13 9.60
C LEU A 529 21.37 -16.99 10.28
N ALA A 530 21.78 -17.83 11.22
CA ALA A 530 20.87 -18.55 12.11
C ALA A 530 20.72 -17.77 13.42
N LYS A 531 19.48 -17.64 13.91
CA LYS A 531 19.19 -16.91 15.16
C LYS A 531 19.89 -17.56 16.36
N SER A 532 19.99 -18.88 16.37
CA SER A 532 20.64 -19.67 17.42
C SER A 532 22.13 -19.38 17.59
N ASP A 533 22.78 -18.89 16.53
CA ASP A 533 24.23 -18.74 16.48
C ASP A 533 24.66 -17.30 16.77
N GLN A 534 23.70 -16.38 16.87
CA GLN A 534 23.98 -14.97 17.11
C GLN A 534 24.38 -14.72 18.58
N PRO A 535 25.25 -13.72 18.82
CA PRO A 535 25.52 -13.27 20.17
C PRO A 535 24.25 -12.78 20.86
N ALA A 536 24.26 -12.79 22.21
CA ALA A 536 23.17 -12.23 22.99
C ALA A 536 22.96 -10.75 22.62
N TRP A 537 21.71 -10.39 22.34
CA TRP A 537 21.34 -9.02 22.03
C TRP A 537 20.99 -8.28 23.32
N GLU A 538 21.85 -7.35 23.74
CA GLU A 538 21.55 -6.45 24.84
C GLU A 538 20.72 -5.26 24.33
N GLU A 539 19.43 -5.29 24.62
CA GLU A 539 18.53 -4.22 24.24
C GLU A 539 18.75 -2.99 25.13
N THR A 540 19.31 -1.92 24.57
CA THR A 540 19.59 -0.69 25.33
C THR A 540 18.39 0.27 25.45
N ALA A 541 17.27 0.00 24.75
CA ALA A 541 16.07 0.84 24.73
C ALA A 541 14.79 0.02 24.50
N ASN A 542 13.67 0.45 25.07
CA ASN A 542 12.36 -0.17 24.85
C ASN A 542 11.76 0.27 23.51
N TRP A 543 12.26 -0.30 22.41
CA TRP A 543 11.88 0.08 21.04
C TRP A 543 10.38 -0.09 20.75
N GLN A 544 9.69 -0.98 21.48
CA GLN A 544 8.23 -1.16 21.39
C GLN A 544 7.44 0.08 21.83
N GLN A 545 8.09 1.04 22.50
CA GLN A 545 7.53 2.32 22.91
C GLN A 545 8.09 3.52 22.13
N GLU A 546 9.04 3.29 21.21
CA GLU A 546 9.72 4.35 20.46
C GLU A 546 8.81 4.98 19.40
N PHE A 547 7.87 4.19 18.88
CA PHE A 547 6.89 4.63 17.87
C PHE A 547 5.47 4.53 18.43
N GLU A 548 4.67 5.57 18.18
CA GLU A 548 3.22 5.51 18.46
C GLU A 548 2.57 4.39 17.64
N LEU A 549 1.80 3.54 18.32
CA LEU A 549 1.10 2.42 17.69
C LEU A 549 0.00 2.93 16.74
N ASP A 550 -0.01 2.40 15.51
CA ASP A 550 -1.06 2.60 14.49
C ASP A 550 -2.37 1.89 14.82
#